data_AF-A0A1F5BQ37-F1
#
_entry.id   AF-A0A1F5BQ37-F1
#
_cell.length_a   1.000
_cell.length_b   1.000
_cell.length_c   1.000
_cell.angle_alpha   90.00
_cell.angle_beta   90.00
_cell.angle_gamma   90.00
#
_symmetry.space_group_name_H-M   'P 1'
#
loop_
_entity.id
_entity.type
_entity.pdbx_description
1 polymer ?
#
loop_
_entity_poly.entity_id
_entity_poly.type
_entity_poly.pdbx_seq_one_letter_code
_entity_poly.pdbx_strand_id
1 'polypeptide(L)'
;MRITPMDIEQQEFSRSFRGYNEEEVDDFLDKIVKDYEELINENVRLNEEIEKIQEKLKEFGEIEETLRSALLNTQKSAEEMRGRVEKEAKVIIEKAEMEAKALKQQVFQREDLLKNEINNLRRYKFTFKEKFKSMLNLYLKMIENEDFEKEGNYEFKENEMSKEKTKDKFSGEKTGKLEGLGREENFKIEETEDEQRYQ
;
A
#
# COMPACT_ATOMS: atom_id res chain seq x y z
N MET A 1 65.73 11.18 -25.70
CA MET A 1 66.97 11.85 -25.22
C MET A 1 67.91 12.04 -26.40
N ARG A 2 68.87 12.98 -26.33
CA ARG A 2 69.84 13.26 -27.41
C ARG A 2 71.17 12.50 -27.31
N ILE A 3 71.48 11.91 -26.15
CA ILE A 3 72.69 11.12 -25.88
C ILE A 3 72.29 9.99 -24.92
N THR A 4 72.76 8.76 -25.19
CA THR A 4 72.57 7.56 -24.36
C THR A 4 73.86 7.21 -23.61
N PRO A 5 73.82 6.38 -22.55
CA PRO A 5 75.05 5.92 -21.87
C PRO A 5 76.04 5.28 -22.85
N MET A 6 75.54 4.51 -23.81
CA MET A 6 76.32 3.91 -24.90
C MET A 6 76.98 4.97 -25.80
N ASP A 7 76.29 6.08 -26.08
CA ASP A 7 76.88 7.18 -26.87
C ASP A 7 77.99 7.91 -26.10
N ILE A 8 77.95 7.92 -24.77
CA ILE A 8 78.99 8.52 -23.91
C ILE A 8 80.24 7.61 -23.89
N GLU A 9 80.04 6.30 -23.79
CA GLU A 9 81.12 5.30 -23.78
C GLU A 9 81.85 5.20 -25.13
N GLN A 10 81.13 5.41 -26.24
CA GLN A 10 81.69 5.38 -27.60
C GLN A 10 82.22 6.75 -28.09
N GLN A 11 82.19 7.79 -27.25
CA GLN A 11 82.55 9.14 -27.65
C GLN A 11 84.07 9.30 -27.74
N GLU A 12 84.59 9.43 -28.97
CA GLU A 12 85.99 9.78 -29.20
C GLU A 12 86.20 11.31 -29.25
N PHE A 13 87.28 11.79 -28.64
CA PHE A 13 87.68 13.20 -28.67
C PHE A 13 88.93 13.42 -29.53
N SER A 14 88.95 14.50 -30.31
CA SER A 14 90.11 14.86 -31.13
C SER A 14 91.29 15.37 -30.29
N ARG A 15 92.50 14.89 -30.56
CA ARG A 15 93.73 15.33 -29.86
C ARG A 15 94.17 16.74 -30.27
N SER A 16 94.60 17.55 -29.30
CA SER A 16 95.12 18.91 -29.49
C SER A 16 96.43 19.12 -28.72
N PHE A 17 97.29 20.02 -29.20
CA PHE A 17 98.64 20.29 -28.64
C PHE A 17 98.61 20.78 -27.17
N ARG A 18 97.46 21.25 -26.70
CA ARG A 18 97.10 21.43 -25.28
C ARG A 18 95.68 20.91 -25.06
N GLY A 19 95.50 19.99 -24.13
CA GLY A 19 94.21 19.36 -23.83
C GLY A 19 94.16 18.80 -22.42
N TYR A 20 93.00 18.29 -22.03
CA TYR A 20 92.82 17.55 -20.78
C TYR A 20 93.54 16.20 -20.84
N ASN A 21 93.85 15.62 -19.68
CA ASN A 21 94.44 14.30 -19.58
C ASN A 21 93.40 13.23 -19.98
N GLU A 22 93.73 12.37 -20.95
CA GLU A 22 92.82 11.34 -21.47
C GLU A 22 92.37 10.38 -20.35
N GLU A 23 93.28 9.90 -19.49
CA GLU A 23 92.94 8.97 -18.39
C GLU A 23 91.98 9.60 -17.36
N GLU A 24 92.16 10.88 -17.00
CA GLU A 24 91.27 11.57 -16.04
C GLU A 24 89.88 11.84 -16.64
N VAL A 25 89.81 12.06 -17.96
CA VAL A 25 88.55 12.26 -18.68
C VAL A 25 87.80 10.94 -18.79
N ASP A 26 88.47 9.84 -19.13
CA ASP A 26 87.87 8.51 -19.22
C ASP A 26 87.31 8.06 -17.85
N ASP A 27 88.09 8.20 -16.77
CA ASP A 27 87.64 7.92 -15.39
C ASP A 27 86.42 8.75 -14.96
N PHE A 28 86.25 9.95 -15.55
CA PHE A 28 85.11 10.82 -15.29
C PHE A 28 83.90 10.43 -16.15
N LEU A 29 84.12 10.05 -17.41
CA LEU A 29 83.08 9.56 -18.31
C LEU A 29 82.49 8.24 -17.80
N ASP A 30 83.29 7.33 -17.27
CA ASP A 30 82.80 6.08 -16.65
C ASP A 30 81.84 6.35 -15.48
N LYS A 31 82.14 7.34 -14.64
CA LYS A 31 81.24 7.76 -13.55
C LYS A 31 79.96 8.38 -14.10
N ILE A 32 80.07 9.22 -15.13
CA ILE A 32 78.89 9.80 -15.78
C ILE A 32 78.01 8.70 -16.39
N VAL A 33 78.59 7.72 -17.11
CA VAL A 33 77.84 6.60 -17.72
C VAL A 33 77.04 5.89 -16.65
N LYS A 34 77.67 5.53 -15.53
CA LYS A 34 77.00 4.85 -14.41
C LYS A 34 75.88 5.70 -13.80
N ASP A 35 76.14 6.96 -13.50
CA ASP A 35 75.11 7.86 -12.94
C ASP A 35 73.95 8.05 -13.94
N TYR A 36 74.23 8.08 -15.25
CA TYR A 36 73.21 8.21 -16.29
C TYR A 36 72.36 6.94 -16.42
N GLU A 37 72.96 5.76 -16.32
CA GLU A 37 72.23 4.48 -16.27
C GLU A 37 71.32 4.39 -15.04
N GLU A 38 71.83 4.77 -13.86
CA GLU A 38 71.03 4.84 -12.63
C GLU A 38 69.85 5.81 -12.79
N LEU A 39 70.08 6.99 -13.37
CA LEU A 39 69.04 7.99 -13.63
C LEU A 39 67.97 7.49 -14.61
N ILE A 40 68.37 6.79 -15.68
CA ILE A 40 67.43 6.23 -16.66
C ILE A 40 66.58 5.14 -15.99
N ASN A 41 67.20 4.24 -15.23
CA ASN A 41 66.50 3.17 -14.52
C ASN A 41 65.52 3.74 -13.47
N GLU A 42 65.93 4.76 -12.74
CA GLU A 42 65.03 5.46 -11.81
C GLU A 42 63.88 6.16 -12.55
N ASN A 43 64.15 6.80 -13.69
CA ASN A 43 63.10 7.43 -14.48
C ASN A 43 62.07 6.43 -15.00
N VAL A 44 62.52 5.27 -15.51
CA VAL A 44 61.63 4.17 -15.94
C VAL A 44 60.79 3.69 -14.76
N ARG A 45 61.41 3.41 -13.61
CA ARG A 45 60.70 2.97 -12.41
C ARG A 45 59.66 3.98 -11.94
N LEU A 46 60.01 5.27 -11.92
CA LEU A 46 59.09 6.35 -11.53
C LEU A 46 57.93 6.48 -12.51
N ASN A 47 58.18 6.36 -13.83
CA ASN A 47 57.12 6.38 -14.83
C ASN A 47 56.16 5.20 -14.67
N GLU A 48 56.67 3.99 -14.41
CA GLU A 48 55.82 2.82 -14.10
C GLU A 48 54.98 3.02 -12.84
N GLU A 49 55.55 3.65 -11.80
CA GLU A 49 54.82 3.96 -10.57
C GLU A 49 53.74 5.00 -10.80
N ILE A 50 54.03 6.05 -11.57
CA ILE A 50 53.06 7.06 -12.00
C ILE A 50 51.91 6.40 -12.77
N GLU A 51 52.21 5.53 -13.72
CA GLU A 51 51.19 4.84 -14.52
C GLU A 51 50.27 3.98 -13.64
N LYS A 52 50.85 3.21 -12.70
CA LYS A 52 50.08 2.41 -11.72
C LYS A 52 49.20 3.28 -10.82
N ILE A 53 49.69 4.44 -10.38
CA ILE A 53 48.91 5.37 -9.55
C ILE A 53 47.77 5.98 -10.38
N GLN A 54 48.03 6.36 -11.63
CA GLN A 54 47.01 6.91 -12.53
C GLN A 54 45.90 5.89 -12.83
N GLU A 55 46.25 4.62 -13.02
CA GLU A 55 45.28 3.54 -13.21
C GLU A 55 44.37 3.37 -11.99
N LYS A 56 44.95 3.31 -10.78
CA LYS A 56 44.18 3.25 -9.53
C LYS A 56 43.30 4.48 -9.34
N LEU A 57 43.80 5.67 -9.68
CA LEU A 57 43.02 6.91 -9.57
C LEU A 57 41.81 6.89 -10.50
N LYS A 58 41.97 6.33 -11.70
CA LYS A 58 40.87 6.11 -12.64
C LYS A 58 39.84 5.13 -12.10
N GLU A 59 40.28 3.99 -11.57
CA GLU A 59 39.41 3.00 -10.92
C GLU A 59 38.60 3.62 -9.76
N PHE A 60 39.27 4.39 -8.90
CA PHE A 60 38.59 5.11 -7.82
C PHE A 60 37.58 6.13 -8.34
N GLY A 61 37.87 6.83 -9.44
CA GLY A 61 36.93 7.75 -10.08
C GLY A 61 35.67 7.04 -10.59
N GLU A 62 35.82 5.87 -11.22
CA GLU A 62 34.69 5.05 -11.71
C GLU A 62 33.84 4.53 -10.54
N ILE A 63 34.48 4.11 -9.44
CA ILE A 63 33.79 3.69 -8.21
C ILE A 63 33.04 4.86 -7.58
N GLU A 64 33.66 6.04 -7.49
CA GLU A 64 33.03 7.25 -6.96
C GLU A 64 31.79 7.64 -7.78
N GLU A 65 31.89 7.63 -9.11
CA GLU A 65 30.77 7.94 -9.99
C GLU A 65 29.62 6.94 -9.83
N THR A 66 29.95 5.65 -9.74
CA THR A 66 28.97 4.58 -9.51
C THR A 66 28.29 4.74 -8.16
N LEU A 67 29.06 5.00 -7.10
CA LEU A 67 28.53 5.21 -5.75
C LEU A 67 27.65 6.46 -5.68
N ARG A 68 28.07 7.56 -6.30
CA ARG A 68 27.30 8.81 -6.38
C ARG A 68 25.97 8.59 -7.11
N SER A 69 26.00 7.85 -8.22
CA SER A 69 24.80 7.50 -8.99
C SER A 69 23.86 6.61 -8.19
N ALA A 70 24.39 5.61 -7.49
CA ALA A 70 23.62 4.73 -6.61
C ALA A 70 22.97 5.51 -5.45
N LEU A 71 23.70 6.45 -4.84
CA LEU A 71 23.19 7.30 -3.77
C LEU A 71 22.06 8.20 -4.27
N LEU A 72 22.24 8.86 -5.42
CA LEU A 72 21.21 9.71 -6.03
C LEU A 72 19.96 8.91 -6.40
N ASN A 73 20.11 7.71 -6.95
CA ASN A 73 18.99 6.83 -7.26
C ASN A 73 18.27 6.36 -6.00
N THR A 74 19.03 6.02 -4.95
CA THR A 74 18.46 5.65 -3.65
C THR A 74 17.67 6.80 -3.04
N GLN A 75 18.20 8.02 -3.10
CA GLN A 75 17.50 9.21 -2.62
C GLN A 75 16.20 9.47 -3.41
N LYS A 76 16.26 9.43 -4.74
CA LYS A 76 15.07 9.58 -5.59
C LYS A 76 14.02 8.50 -5.28
N SER A 77 14.43 7.25 -5.16
CA SER A 77 13.54 6.14 -4.81
C SER A 77 12.90 6.33 -3.43
N ALA A 78 13.66 6.80 -2.45
CA ALA A 78 13.15 7.11 -1.11
C ALA A 78 12.14 8.28 -1.13
N GLU A 79 12.40 9.33 -1.91
CA GLU A 79 11.47 10.45 -2.11
C GLU A 79 10.18 10.00 -2.81
N GLU A 80 10.28 9.18 -3.87
CA GLU A 80 9.12 8.60 -4.54
C GLU A 80 8.31 7.67 -3.64
N MET A 81 8.99 6.88 -2.80
CA MET A 81 8.34 6.02 -1.81
C MET A 81 7.58 6.85 -0.78
N ARG A 82 8.20 7.91 -0.23
CA ARG A 82 7.51 8.83 0.68
C ARG A 82 6.28 9.46 0.03
N GLY A 83 6.42 9.96 -1.20
CA GLY A 83 5.29 10.55 -1.93
C GLY A 83 4.15 9.55 -2.20
N ARG A 84 4.47 8.28 -2.45
CA ARG A 84 3.46 7.20 -2.57
C ARG A 84 2.76 6.92 -1.25
N VAL A 85 3.53 6.71 -0.17
CA VAL A 85 2.98 6.46 1.17
C VAL A 85 2.08 7.60 1.63
N GLU A 86 2.46 8.85 1.40
CA GLU A 86 1.62 10.01 1.74
C GLU A 86 0.30 10.03 0.97
N LYS A 87 0.32 9.69 -0.33
CA LYS A 87 -0.90 9.61 -1.14
C LYS A 87 -1.79 8.45 -0.70
N GLU A 88 -1.22 7.27 -0.50
CA GLU A 88 -1.95 6.09 -0.03
C GLU A 88 -2.54 6.31 1.36
N ALA A 89 -1.79 6.93 2.28
CA ALA A 89 -2.29 7.27 3.60
C ALA A 89 -3.50 8.22 3.52
N LYS A 90 -3.44 9.25 2.67
CA LYS A 90 -4.58 10.14 2.43
C LYS A 90 -5.80 9.38 1.92
N VAL A 91 -5.62 8.51 0.92
CA VAL A 91 -6.72 7.70 0.36
C VAL A 91 -7.32 6.77 1.42
N ILE A 92 -6.49 6.14 2.26
CA ILE A 92 -6.96 5.26 3.34
C ILE A 92 -7.78 6.07 4.35
N ILE A 93 -7.31 7.25 4.76
CA ILE A 93 -8.03 8.13 5.69
C ILE A 93 -9.36 8.57 5.08
N GLU A 94 -9.36 9.07 3.84
CA GLU A 94 -10.58 9.50 3.14
C GLU A 94 -11.60 8.36 3.01
N LYS A 95 -11.13 7.15 2.66
CA LYS A 95 -12.00 5.97 2.57
C LYS A 95 -12.59 5.60 3.93
N ALA A 96 -11.77 5.56 4.99
CA ALA A 96 -12.23 5.27 6.33
C ALA A 96 -13.25 6.30 6.82
N GLU A 97 -13.05 7.59 6.51
CA GLU A 97 -14.01 8.64 6.84
C GLU A 97 -15.33 8.48 6.08
N MET A 98 -15.29 8.15 4.79
CA MET A 98 -16.50 7.91 4.00
C MET A 98 -17.29 6.71 4.52
N GLU A 99 -16.61 5.60 4.80
CA GLU A 99 -17.22 4.39 5.36
C GLU A 99 -17.83 4.67 6.74
N ALA A 100 -17.11 5.39 7.61
CA ALA A 100 -17.63 5.77 8.92
C ALA A 100 -18.87 6.67 8.81
N LYS A 101 -18.87 7.65 7.89
CA LYS A 101 -20.03 8.51 7.62
C LYS A 101 -21.22 7.70 7.10
N ALA A 102 -20.99 6.80 6.15
CA ALA A 102 -22.03 5.93 5.60
C ALA A 102 -22.62 5.01 6.67
N LEU A 103 -21.79 4.37 7.49
CA LEU A 103 -22.22 3.53 8.60
C LEU A 103 -23.06 4.32 9.60
N LYS A 104 -22.61 5.52 9.99
CA LYS A 104 -23.35 6.40 10.90
C LYS A 104 -24.73 6.75 10.35
N GLN A 105 -24.81 7.06 9.06
CA GLN A 105 -26.08 7.37 8.39
C GLN A 105 -27.01 6.14 8.37
N GLN A 106 -26.50 4.94 8.09
CA GLN A 106 -27.28 3.71 8.13
C GLN A 106 -27.82 3.43 9.54
N VAL A 107 -27.01 3.63 10.57
CA VAL A 107 -27.43 3.47 11.97
C VAL A 107 -28.57 4.44 12.31
N PHE A 108 -28.46 5.72 11.95
CA PHE A 108 -29.54 6.69 12.19
C PHE A 108 -30.83 6.33 11.45
N GLN A 109 -30.74 5.91 10.18
CA GLN A 109 -31.92 5.47 9.43
C GLN A 109 -32.60 4.28 10.11
N ARG A 110 -31.81 3.30 10.58
CA ARG A 110 -32.34 2.14 11.29
C ARG A 110 -32.95 2.52 12.64
N GLU A 111 -32.34 3.46 13.35
CA GLU A 111 -32.87 4.00 14.62
C GLU A 111 -34.24 4.66 14.42
N ASP A 112 -34.39 5.48 13.38
CA ASP A 112 -35.66 6.13 13.07
C ASP A 112 -36.75 5.13 12.67
N LEU A 113 -36.40 4.11 11.88
CA LEU A 113 -37.32 3.01 11.55
C LEU A 113 -37.79 2.28 12.81
N LEU A 114 -36.86 1.91 13.70
CA LEU A 114 -37.19 1.24 14.96
C LEU A 114 -38.06 2.12 15.86
N LYS A 115 -37.77 3.42 15.96
CA LYS A 115 -38.62 4.36 16.72
C LYS A 115 -40.05 4.40 16.18
N ASN A 116 -40.20 4.46 14.85
CA ASN A 116 -41.51 4.44 14.21
C ASN A 116 -42.25 3.12 14.45
N GLU A 117 -41.56 1.99 14.37
CA GLU A 117 -42.14 0.67 14.65
C GLU A 117 -42.58 0.54 16.11
N ILE A 118 -41.77 1.01 17.06
CA ILE A 118 -42.12 1.06 18.49
C ILE A 118 -43.38 1.90 18.70
N ASN A 119 -43.47 3.06 18.06
CA ASN A 119 -44.64 3.94 18.16
C ASN A 119 -45.90 3.28 17.56
N ASN A 120 -45.77 2.59 16.43
CA ASN A 120 -46.86 1.83 15.83
C ASN A 120 -47.34 0.69 16.75
N LEU A 121 -46.41 -0.09 17.33
CA LEU A 121 -46.75 -1.15 18.29
C LEU A 121 -47.44 -0.60 19.54
N ARG A 122 -46.98 0.55 20.06
CA ARG A 122 -47.65 1.24 21.18
C ARG A 122 -49.08 1.63 20.82
N ARG A 123 -49.30 2.15 19.61
CA ARG A 123 -50.64 2.50 19.11
C ARG A 123 -51.51 1.26 18.95
N TYR A 124 -50.99 0.17 18.36
CA TYR A 124 -51.71 -1.10 18.24
C TYR A 124 -52.11 -1.65 19.60
N LYS A 125 -51.19 -1.66 20.57
CA LYS A 125 -51.49 -2.07 21.95
C LYS A 125 -52.61 -1.24 22.57
N PHE A 126 -52.56 0.08 22.40
CA PHE A 126 -53.60 0.98 22.93
C PHE A 126 -54.96 0.70 22.26
N THR A 127 -55.01 0.65 20.93
CA THR A 127 -56.24 0.39 20.18
C THR A 127 -56.82 -0.99 20.51
N PHE A 128 -55.98 -2.01 20.64
CA PHE A 128 -56.41 -3.35 21.05
C PHE A 128 -57.01 -3.34 22.45
N LYS A 129 -56.35 -2.69 23.42
CA LYS A 129 -56.86 -2.55 24.79
C LYS A 129 -58.22 -1.87 24.83
N GLU A 130 -58.40 -0.77 24.10
CA GLU A 130 -59.68 -0.05 24.05
C GLU A 130 -60.79 -0.89 23.40
N LYS A 131 -60.49 -1.53 22.25
CA LYS A 131 -61.44 -2.44 21.59
C LYS A 131 -61.86 -3.61 22.50
N PHE A 132 -60.91 -4.21 23.19
CA PHE A 132 -61.17 -5.32 24.10
C PHE A 132 -62.01 -4.89 25.30
N LYS A 133 -61.71 -3.72 25.89
CA LYS A 133 -62.51 -3.12 26.96
C LYS A 133 -63.94 -2.83 26.52
N SER A 134 -64.12 -2.26 25.32
CA SER A 134 -65.46 -2.01 24.76
C SER A 134 -66.25 -3.32 24.55
N MET A 135 -65.60 -4.37 24.06
CA MET A 135 -66.21 -5.69 23.88
C MET A 135 -66.65 -6.30 25.20
N LEU A 136 -65.80 -6.26 26.24
CA LEU A 136 -66.16 -6.74 27.57
C LEU A 136 -67.32 -5.95 28.19
N ASN A 137 -67.31 -4.63 28.06
CA ASN A 137 -68.41 -3.78 28.54
C ASN A 137 -69.72 -4.06 27.81
N LEU A 138 -69.68 -4.39 26.51
CA LEU A 138 -70.85 -4.81 25.75
C LEU A 138 -71.44 -6.10 26.33
N TYR A 139 -70.60 -7.13 26.54
CA TYR A 139 -71.06 -8.39 27.13
C TYR A 139 -71.58 -8.21 28.56
N LEU A 140 -70.92 -7.38 29.37
CA LEU A 140 -71.36 -7.07 30.72
C LEU A 140 -72.75 -6.42 30.71
N LYS A 141 -72.98 -5.43 29.83
CA LYS A 141 -74.30 -4.81 29.64
C LYS A 141 -75.38 -5.80 29.19
N MET A 142 -75.03 -6.76 28.33
CA MET A 142 -75.96 -7.81 27.89
C MET A 142 -76.36 -8.78 29.01
N ILE A 143 -75.51 -8.93 30.04
CA ILE A 143 -75.79 -9.78 31.20
C ILE A 143 -76.53 -8.99 32.29
N GLU A 144 -76.18 -7.72 32.50
CA GLU A 144 -76.79 -6.85 33.50
C GLU A 144 -78.20 -6.40 33.12
N ASN A 145 -78.45 -6.18 31.83
CA ASN A 145 -79.80 -6.06 31.32
C ASN A 145 -80.33 -7.50 31.18
N GLU A 146 -81.39 -7.85 31.91
CA GLU A 146 -82.06 -9.16 31.88
C GLU A 146 -82.73 -9.50 30.50
N ASP A 147 -82.05 -9.25 29.38
CA ASP A 147 -82.49 -9.63 28.03
C ASP A 147 -81.95 -11.01 27.62
N PHE A 148 -81.23 -11.70 28.51
CA PHE A 148 -80.74 -13.06 28.25
C PHE A 148 -81.85 -14.14 28.35
N GLU A 149 -83.02 -13.81 28.91
CA GLU A 149 -84.13 -14.76 29.10
C GLU A 149 -85.46 -14.37 28.44
N LYS A 150 -85.47 -13.55 27.38
CA LYS A 150 -86.70 -13.38 26.57
C LYS A 150 -86.47 -13.61 25.08
N GLU A 151 -86.78 -14.85 24.72
CA GLU A 151 -87.03 -15.42 23.39
C GLU A 151 -85.85 -15.39 22.40
N GLY A 152 -85.30 -16.59 22.20
CA GLY A 152 -84.38 -16.88 21.10
C GLY A 152 -85.06 -16.63 19.75
N ASN A 153 -84.71 -15.51 19.12
CA ASN A 153 -84.84 -15.34 17.67
C ASN A 153 -83.82 -14.31 17.18
N TYR A 154 -82.61 -14.77 16.85
CA TYR A 154 -81.60 -13.93 16.20
C TYR A 154 -81.80 -13.96 14.68
N GLU A 155 -82.53 -12.98 14.14
CA GLU A 155 -82.45 -12.66 12.70
C GLU A 155 -81.21 -11.82 12.43
N PHE A 156 -80.25 -12.38 11.68
CA PHE A 156 -79.15 -11.61 11.13
C PHE A 156 -79.68 -10.72 9.99
N LYS A 157 -79.82 -9.42 10.27
CA LYS A 157 -79.93 -8.42 9.21
C LYS A 157 -78.53 -7.95 8.84
N GLU A 158 -78.06 -8.47 7.72
CA GLU A 158 -76.89 -7.95 7.02
C GLU A 158 -77.24 -6.53 6.52
N ASN A 159 -76.75 -5.51 7.21
CA ASN A 159 -76.82 -4.14 6.72
C ASN A 159 -75.46 -3.75 6.14
N GLU A 160 -75.40 -3.80 4.81
CA GLU A 160 -74.40 -3.10 4.01
C GLU A 160 -74.50 -1.59 4.28
N MET A 161 -73.40 -0.99 4.75
CA MET A 161 -73.01 0.39 4.43
C MET A 161 -71.50 0.44 4.17
N SER A 162 -71.16 -0.13 3.02
CA SER A 162 -70.36 0.46 1.94
C SER A 162 -69.20 1.42 2.23
N LYS A 163 -68.01 0.95 1.81
CA LYS A 163 -67.10 1.55 0.81
C LYS A 163 -66.51 2.94 1.10
N GLU A 164 -65.22 2.94 1.48
CA GLU A 164 -64.29 3.90 0.85
C GLU A 164 -62.87 3.29 0.61
N LYS A 165 -62.72 2.80 -0.63
CA LYS A 165 -61.51 2.77 -1.49
C LYS A 165 -60.15 2.38 -0.87
N THR A 166 -59.85 1.08 -0.92
CA THR A 166 -58.50 0.63 -1.32
C THR A 166 -58.50 0.39 -2.83
N LYS A 167 -57.89 1.33 -3.56
CA LYS A 167 -57.51 1.08 -4.96
C LYS A 167 -56.39 0.05 -4.95
N ASP A 168 -56.74 -1.17 -5.27
CA ASP A 168 -55.80 -2.18 -5.71
C ASP A 168 -55.30 -1.81 -7.12
N LYS A 169 -53.98 -1.76 -7.27
CA LYS A 169 -53.30 -1.98 -8.55
C LYS A 169 -52.38 -3.18 -8.32
N PHE A 170 -52.98 -4.36 -8.21
CA PHE A 170 -52.31 -5.61 -8.53
C PHE A 170 -53.05 -6.25 -9.70
N SER A 171 -52.45 -6.14 -10.88
CA SER A 171 -52.81 -6.96 -12.03
C SER A 171 -51.54 -7.57 -12.58
N GLY A 172 -51.56 -8.89 -12.75
CA GLY A 172 -50.79 -9.56 -13.79
C GLY A 172 -49.47 -10.16 -13.34
N GLU A 173 -49.57 -11.40 -12.90
CA GLU A 173 -48.67 -12.50 -13.24
C GLU A 173 -47.59 -12.20 -14.30
N LYS A 174 -46.33 -12.45 -13.93
CA LYS A 174 -45.45 -13.28 -14.76
C LYS A 174 -44.71 -14.28 -13.87
N THR A 175 -45.18 -15.52 -13.97
CA THR A 175 -44.43 -16.75 -13.73
C THR A 175 -43.10 -16.74 -14.48
N GLY A 176 -42.01 -17.17 -13.84
CA GLY A 176 -40.74 -17.43 -14.54
C GLY A 176 -39.58 -17.81 -13.62
N LYS A 177 -39.41 -19.12 -13.42
CA LYS A 177 -38.16 -19.83 -13.05
C LYS A 177 -37.45 -19.41 -11.75
N LEU A 178 -37.69 -20.20 -10.71
CA LEU A 178 -36.70 -20.50 -9.67
C LEU A 178 -36.35 -22.00 -9.78
N GLU A 179 -35.60 -22.33 -10.82
CA GLU A 179 -34.77 -23.54 -10.86
C GLU A 179 -33.33 -23.08 -11.06
N GLY A 180 -32.46 -23.48 -10.14
CA GLY A 180 -31.03 -23.24 -10.21
C GLY A 180 -30.51 -22.40 -9.04
N LEU A 181 -30.16 -23.08 -7.95
CA LEU A 181 -28.80 -23.12 -7.38
C LEU A 181 -28.88 -23.77 -5.99
N GLY A 182 -29.15 -25.08 -5.99
CA GLY A 182 -28.60 -25.94 -4.97
C GLY A 182 -27.10 -26.08 -5.24
N ARG A 183 -26.29 -25.32 -4.50
CA ARG A 183 -24.91 -25.71 -4.17
C ARG A 183 -24.82 -25.66 -2.66
N GLU A 184 -24.91 -26.85 -2.06
CA GLU A 184 -24.37 -27.11 -0.74
C GLU A 184 -22.85 -26.89 -0.83
N GLU A 185 -22.37 -25.71 -0.47
CA GLU A 185 -20.97 -25.58 -0.08
C GLU A 185 -20.88 -26.00 1.39
N ASN A 186 -20.40 -27.22 1.58
CA ASN A 186 -19.92 -27.74 2.85
C ASN A 186 -18.93 -26.74 3.46
N PHE A 187 -19.33 -26.07 4.54
CA PHE A 187 -18.37 -25.39 5.42
C PHE A 187 -17.52 -26.46 6.10
N LYS A 188 -16.33 -26.72 5.56
CA LYS A 188 -15.23 -27.30 6.34
C LYS A 188 -14.71 -26.21 7.27
N ILE A 189 -14.85 -26.43 8.57
CA ILE A 189 -14.12 -25.68 9.58
C ILE A 189 -12.69 -26.25 9.54
N GLU A 190 -11.74 -25.50 8.98
CA GLU A 190 -10.32 -25.75 9.23
C GLU A 190 -9.96 -25.03 10.53
N GLU A 191 -9.65 -25.80 11.58
CA GLU A 191 -8.94 -25.30 12.75
C GLU A 191 -7.52 -24.91 12.28
N THR A 192 -7.23 -23.61 12.26
CA THR A 192 -5.85 -23.15 12.11
C THR A 192 -5.12 -23.41 13.43
N GLU A 193 -4.20 -24.36 13.41
CA GLU A 193 -3.19 -24.58 14.44
C GLU A 193 -2.37 -23.30 14.64
N ASP A 194 -2.69 -22.50 15.66
CA ASP A 194 -1.87 -21.37 16.10
C ASP A 194 -1.64 -21.41 17.63
N GLU A 195 -1.40 -22.61 18.16
CA GLU A 195 -0.91 -22.84 19.53
C GLU A 195 0.44 -23.58 19.53
N GLN A 196 1.47 -23.02 18.87
CA GLN A 196 2.87 -23.38 19.17
C GLN A 196 3.81 -22.17 19.13
N ARG A 197 3.45 -21.10 19.85
CA ARG A 197 4.38 -19.99 20.12
C ARG A 197 4.42 -19.56 21.58
N TYR A 198 4.40 -20.51 22.51
CA TYR A 198 4.96 -20.31 23.85
C TYR A 198 5.47 -21.64 24.42
N GLN A 199 6.72 -22.00 24.05
CA GLN A 199 7.69 -22.64 24.94
C GLN A 199 9.06 -22.01 24.69
#